data_AF-A0A4Q6C283-F1
#
_entry.id   AF-A0A4Q6C283-F1
#
_cell.length_a   1.000
_cell.length_b   1.000
_cell.length_c   1.000
_cell.angle_alpha   90.00
_cell.angle_beta   90.00
_cell.angle_gamma   90.00
#
_symmetry.space_group_name_H-M   'P 1'
#
loop_
_entity.id
_entity.type
_entity.pdbx_description
1 polymer ?
#
loop_
_entity_poly.entity_id
_entity_poly.type
_entity_poly.pdbx_seq_one_letter_code
_entity_poly.pdbx_strand_id
1 'polypeptide(L)'
;MQIFDANNRLTPESIVEIKKHADMVQCECPTQLLKILDEIRGFQKYTFSCIDKFPADVKTHTWLLESANNLDHMLSNTIAQLARFEGFIDENNNFVPRK
;
A
#
# COMPACT_ATOMS: atom_id res chain seq x y z
N MET A 1 8.92 4.43 13.91
CA MET A 1 7.99 3.41 13.36
C MET A 1 8.45 3.10 11.96
N GLN A 2 8.62 1.82 11.60
CA GLN A 2 8.97 1.45 10.22
C GLN A 2 7.75 1.55 9.32
N ILE A 3 7.92 2.19 8.16
CA ILE A 3 6.82 2.41 7.21
C ILE A 3 6.45 1.13 6.41
N PHE A 4 7.42 0.25 6.19
CA PHE A 4 7.25 -0.96 5.40
C PHE A 4 7.28 -2.22 6.27
N ASP A 5 6.57 -3.25 5.82
CA ASP A 5 6.73 -4.62 6.31
C ASP A 5 7.95 -5.32 5.67
N ALA A 6 8.17 -6.59 6.02
CA ALA A 6 9.27 -7.40 5.49
C ALA A 6 9.21 -7.61 3.96
N ASN A 7 8.07 -7.34 3.34
CA ASN A 7 7.86 -7.47 1.90
C ASN A 7 7.93 -6.11 1.19
N ASN A 8 8.32 -5.01 1.83
CA ASN A 8 8.27 -3.66 1.23
C ASN A 8 6.84 -3.20 0.88
N ARG A 9 5.84 -3.60 1.67
CA ARG A 9 4.47 -3.09 1.59
C ARG A 9 4.20 -2.15 2.76
N LEU A 10 3.40 -1.11 2.56
CA LEU A 10 3.04 -0.21 3.65
C LEU A 10 2.32 -0.97 4.77
N THR A 11 2.79 -0.83 6.00
CA THR A 11 2.14 -1.44 7.17
C THR A 11 0.79 -0.78 7.43
N PRO A 12 -0.19 -1.49 8.04
CA PRO A 12 -1.45 -0.88 8.45
C PRO A 12 -1.25 0.37 9.32
N GLU A 13 -0.27 0.36 10.21
CA GLU A 13 0.07 1.48 11.09
C GLU A 13 0.61 2.66 10.29
N SER A 14 1.48 2.42 9.30
CA SER A 14 1.97 3.48 8.42
C SER A 14 0.86 4.12 7.59
N ILE A 15 -0.12 3.34 7.13
CA ILE A 15 -1.26 3.85 6.36
C ILE A 15 -2.10 4.79 7.22
N VAL A 16 -2.35 4.41 8.48
CA VAL A 16 -3.08 5.25 9.43
C VAL A 16 -2.35 6.57 9.67
N GLU A 17 -1.03 6.53 9.88
CA GLU A 17 -0.25 7.77 10.06
C GLU A 17 -0.21 8.63 8.79
N ILE A 18 0.04 8.04 7.61
CA ILE A 18 0.00 8.77 6.33
C ILE A 18 -1.36 9.43 6.12
N LYS A 19 -2.46 8.74 6.46
CA LYS A 19 -3.82 9.29 6.33
C LYS A 19 -4.04 10.51 7.22
N LYS A 20 -3.55 10.50 8.47
CA LYS A 20 -3.60 11.66 9.36
C LYS A 20 -2.86 12.86 8.79
N HIS A 21 -1.75 12.63 8.09
CA HIS A 21 -0.98 13.67 7.42
C HIS A 21 -1.62 14.13 6.10
N ALA A 22 -2.27 13.22 5.37
CA ALA A 22 -2.96 13.48 4.11
C ALA A 22 -4.09 14.49 4.26
N ASP A 23 -4.84 14.43 5.37
CA ASP A 23 -5.92 15.36 5.67
C ASP A 23 -5.43 16.81 5.86
N MET A 24 -4.11 17.02 6.01
CA MET A 24 -3.48 18.34 6.15
C MET A 24 -2.88 18.86 4.82
N VAL A 25 -2.95 18.09 3.74
CA VAL A 25 -2.47 18.48 2.41
C VAL A 25 -3.63 19.02 1.59
N GLN A 26 -3.40 20.12 0.87
CA GLN A 26 -4.44 20.69 0.01
C GLN A 26 -4.74 19.79 -1.20
N CYS A 27 -3.75 19.06 -1.72
CA CYS A 27 -4.00 18.00 -2.71
C CYS A 27 -4.59 16.75 -2.05
N GLU A 28 -5.65 16.19 -2.65
CA GLU A 28 -6.20 14.88 -2.28
C GLU A 28 -5.32 13.69 -2.72
N CYS A 29 -4.19 13.95 -3.39
CA CYS A 29 -3.28 12.98 -3.96
C CYS A 29 -2.97 11.79 -3.01
N PRO A 30 -2.59 12.01 -1.72
CA PRO A 30 -2.26 10.91 -0.83
C PRO A 30 -3.49 10.04 -0.51
N THR A 31 -4.65 10.68 -0.26
CA THR A 31 -5.91 9.99 0.03
C THR A 31 -6.38 9.14 -1.15
N GLN A 32 -6.23 9.64 -2.39
CA GLN A 32 -6.59 8.87 -3.58
C GLN A 32 -5.69 7.65 -3.78
N LEU A 33 -4.37 7.79 -3.55
CA LEU A 33 -3.44 6.65 -3.63
C LEU A 33 -3.74 5.59 -2.56
N LEU A 34 -4.08 6.00 -1.33
CA LEU A 34 -4.48 5.07 -0.27
C LEU A 34 -5.75 4.28 -0.63
N LYS A 35 -6.74 4.90 -1.27
CA LYS A 35 -7.93 4.19 -1.76
C LYS A 35 -7.58 3.13 -2.81
N ILE A 36 -6.68 3.43 -3.74
CA ILE A 36 -6.23 2.46 -4.75
C ILE A 36 -5.52 1.29 -4.07
N LEU A 37 -4.70 1.57 -3.04
CA LEU A 37 -4.03 0.53 -2.26
C LEU A 37 -5.03 -0.40 -1.56
N ASP A 38 -6.09 0.16 -0.99
CA ASP A 38 -7.16 -0.61 -0.36
C ASP A 38 -7.87 -1.53 -1.38
N GLU A 39 -8.16 -1.05 -2.59
CA GLU A 39 -8.76 -1.86 -3.67
C GLU A 39 -7.83 -3.02 -4.09
N ILE A 40 -6.53 -2.76 -4.26
CA ILE A 40 -5.54 -3.81 -4.58
C ILE A 40 -5.50 -4.87 -3.48
N ARG A 41 -5.48 -4.45 -2.21
CA ARG A 41 -5.46 -5.36 -1.06
C ARG A 41 -6.77 -6.14 -0.91
N GLY A 42 -7.90 -5.53 -1.24
CA GLY A 42 -9.18 -6.20 -1.36
C GLY A 42 -9.13 -7.29 -2.43
N PHE A 43 -8.58 -6.98 -3.60
CA PHE A 43 -8.43 -7.92 -4.70
C PHE A 43 -7.50 -9.09 -4.36
N GLN A 44 -6.38 -8.87 -3.65
CA GLN A 44 -5.49 -9.93 -3.15
C GLN A 44 -6.23 -10.92 -2.23
N LYS A 45 -7.00 -10.41 -1.26
CA LYS A 45 -7.79 -11.26 -0.35
C LYS A 45 -8.83 -12.08 -1.11
N TYR A 46 -9.51 -11.44 -2.07
CA TYR A 46 -10.49 -12.10 -2.92
C TYR A 46 -9.86 -13.23 -3.76
N THR A 47 -8.79 -12.92 -4.50
CA THR A 47 -8.09 -13.88 -5.36
C THR A 47 -7.45 -15.02 -4.58
N PHE A 48 -6.90 -14.76 -3.39
CA PHE A 48 -6.44 -15.81 -2.50
C PHE A 48 -7.57 -16.80 -2.17
N SER A 49 -8.77 -16.31 -1.87
CA SER A 49 -9.93 -17.19 -1.63
C SER A 49 -10.40 -17.97 -2.86
N CYS A 50 -10.09 -17.50 -4.07
CA CYS A 50 -10.47 -18.18 -5.32
C CYS A 50 -9.59 -19.41 -5.61
N ILE A 51 -8.36 -19.45 -5.11
CA ILE A 51 -7.43 -20.58 -5.28
C ILE A 51 -8.06 -21.88 -4.76
N ASP A 52 -8.66 -21.83 -3.57
CA ASP A 52 -9.32 -22.99 -2.97
C ASP A 52 -10.71 -23.27 -3.57
N LYS A 53 -11.45 -22.21 -3.95
CA LYS A 53 -12.82 -22.34 -4.49
C LYS A 53 -12.85 -22.89 -5.92
N PHE A 54 -11.83 -22.61 -6.72
CA PHE A 54 -11.77 -22.94 -8.15
C PHE A 54 -10.46 -23.66 -8.48
N PRO A 55 -10.28 -24.93 -8.04
CA PRO A 55 -9.01 -25.65 -8.20
C PRO A 55 -8.64 -25.90 -9.68
N ALA A 56 -9.61 -25.94 -10.58
CA ALA A 56 -9.37 -26.06 -12.03
C ALA A 56 -8.63 -24.83 -12.59
N ASP A 57 -8.80 -23.66 -11.98
CA ASP A 57 -8.24 -22.37 -12.42
C ASP A 57 -7.12 -21.88 -11.50
N VAL A 58 -6.57 -22.76 -10.65
CA VAL A 58 -5.57 -22.43 -9.62
C VAL A 58 -4.37 -21.65 -10.17
N LYS A 59 -3.91 -22.00 -11.38
CA LYS A 59 -2.78 -21.33 -12.03
C LYS A 59 -3.09 -19.87 -12.33
N THR A 60 -4.29 -19.59 -12.85
CA THR A 60 -4.74 -18.24 -13.17
C THR A 60 -4.88 -17.40 -11.90
N HIS A 61 -5.48 -17.96 -10.85
CA HIS A 61 -5.66 -17.24 -9.58
C HIS A 61 -4.34 -16.97 -8.86
N THR A 62 -3.39 -17.90 -8.92
CA THR A 62 -2.04 -17.70 -8.37
C THR A 62 -1.32 -16.56 -9.10
N TRP A 63 -1.35 -16.56 -10.43
CA TRP A 63 -0.75 -15.48 -11.23
C TRP A 63 -1.41 -14.12 -10.98
N LEU A 64 -2.74 -14.07 -10.82
CA LEU A 64 -3.46 -12.83 -10.47
C LEU A 64 -3.06 -12.32 -9.09
N LEU A 65 -2.91 -13.21 -8.10
CA LEU A 65 -2.47 -12.85 -6.75
C LEU A 65 -1.03 -12.30 -6.77
N GLU A 66 -0.11 -12.94 -7.48
CA GLU A 66 1.26 -12.46 -7.66
C GLU A 66 1.29 -11.08 -8.34
N SER A 67 0.49 -10.90 -9.39
CA SER A 67 0.34 -9.61 -10.08
C SER A 67 -0.18 -8.52 -9.14
N ALA A 68 -1.17 -8.85 -8.31
CA ALA A 68 -1.72 -7.93 -7.31
C ALA A 68 -0.71 -7.60 -6.20
N ASN A 69 0.15 -8.55 -5.81
CA ASN A 69 1.27 -8.28 -4.89
C ASN A 69 2.27 -7.29 -5.50
N ASN A 70 2.64 -7.47 -6.77
CA ASN A 70 3.51 -6.55 -7.48
C ASN A 70 2.94 -5.13 -7.56
N LEU A 71 1.63 -4.99 -7.79
CA LEU A 71 0.95 -3.69 -7.77
C LEU A 71 1.00 -3.01 -6.40
N ASP A 72 0.80 -3.78 -5.31
CA ASP A 72 0.92 -3.24 -3.94
C ASP A 72 2.34 -2.75 -3.65
N HIS A 73 3.38 -3.49 -4.05
CA HIS A 73 4.77 -3.04 -3.90
C HIS A 73 5.03 -1.74 -4.64
N MET A 74 4.61 -1.65 -5.90
CA MET A 74 4.80 -0.44 -6.70
C MET A 74 4.09 0.75 -6.07
N LEU A 75 2.82 0.57 -5.66
CA LEU A 75 2.03 1.65 -5.08
C LEU A 75 2.52 2.05 -3.68
N SER A 76 2.93 1.08 -2.85
CA SER A 76 3.53 1.33 -1.54
C SER A 76 4.77 2.21 -1.65
N ASN A 77 5.65 1.93 -2.62
CA ASN A 77 6.83 2.76 -2.89
C ASN A 77 6.46 4.16 -3.37
N THR A 78 5.47 4.28 -4.27
CA THR A 78 4.99 5.58 -4.76
C THR A 78 4.42 6.45 -3.62
N ILE A 79 3.62 5.86 -2.73
CA ILE A 79 3.05 6.57 -1.58
C ILE A 79 4.16 7.00 -0.61
N ALA A 80 5.12 6.14 -0.31
CA ALA A 80 6.27 6.51 0.52
C ALA A 80 7.08 7.65 -0.10
N GLN A 81 7.27 7.64 -1.43
CA GLN A 81 7.96 8.72 -2.12
C GLN A 81 7.20 10.04 -2.05
N LEU A 82 5.87 10.01 -2.22
CA LEU A 82 5.04 11.20 -2.02
C LEU A 82 5.15 11.71 -0.57
N ALA A 83 5.09 10.80 0.41
CA ALA A 83 5.25 11.15 1.82
C ALA A 83 6.62 11.79 2.13
N ARG A 84 7.69 11.39 1.44
CA ARG A 84 9.00 12.08 1.50
C ARG A 84 8.92 13.49 0.94
N PHE A 85 8.32 13.67 -0.24
CA PHE A 85 8.19 14.99 -0.87
C PHE A 85 7.37 15.97 -0.03
N GLU A 86 6.33 15.48 0.65
CA GLU A 86 5.50 16.27 1.57
C GLU A 86 6.14 16.46 2.97
N GLY A 87 7.30 15.86 3.21
CA GLY A 87 8.06 15.99 4.46
C GLY A 87 7.46 15.23 5.64
N PHE A 88 6.65 14.20 5.40
CA PHE A 88 6.08 13.34 6.46
C PHE A 88 7.06 12.30 6.96
N ILE A 89 7.93 11.83 6.07
CA ILE A 89 8.93 10.82 6.37
C ILE A 89 10.31 11.27 5.88
N ASP A 90 11.36 10.81 6.57
CA ASP A 90 12.75 11.06 6.19
C ASP A 90 13.28 10.07 5.13
N GLU A 91 14.53 10.25 4.71
CA GLU A 91 15.24 9.37 3.77
C GLU A 91 15.40 7.93 4.31
N ASN A 92 15.31 7.75 5.63
CA ASN A 92 15.39 6.46 6.29
C ASN A 92 14.01 5.80 6.48
N ASN A 93 12.96 6.33 5.84
CA ASN A 93 11.59 5.83 5.93
C ASN A 93 10.99 5.90 7.35
N ASN A 94 11.43 6.86 8.17
CA ASN A 94 10.84 7.13 9.48
C ASN A 94 9.93 8.35 9.41
N PHE A 95 8.79 8.28 10.09
CA PHE A 95 7.95 9.45 10.32
C PHE A 95 8.71 10.52 11.11
N VAL A 96 8.63 11.75 10.64
CA VAL A 96 9.24 12.91 11.29
C VAL A 96 8.17 13.81 11.88
N PRO A 97 8.39 14.39 13.07
CA PRO A 97 7.54 15.46 13.58
C PRO A 97 7.60 16.64 12.60
N ARG A 98 6.44 17.15 12.16
CA ARG A 98 6.40 18.41 11.41
C ARG A 98 6.97 19.54 12.28
N LYS A 99 7.74 20.44 11.67
CA LYS A 99 8.07 21.75 12.23
C LYS A 99 6.88 22.69 12.12
#